data_AF-L1P9F1-F1
#
_entry.id   AF-L1P9F1-F1
#
_cell.length_a   1.000
_cell.length_b   1.000
_cell.length_c   1.000
_cell.angle_alpha   90.00
_cell.angle_beta   90.00
_cell.angle_gamma   90.00
#
_symmetry.space_group_name_H-M   'P 1'
#
loop_
_entity.id
_entity.type
_entity.pdbx_description
1 polymer ?
#
loop_
_entity_poly.entity_id
_entity_poly.type
_entity_poly.pdbx_seq_one_letter_code
_entity_poly.pdbx_strand_id
1 'polypeptide(L)'
;MKRILYLLIVSLLVANCWQPSDKKENNEVSQANNIKENPKEDFGEEEMPKQSNDTIITPKDVQVNEDGTIFYDHHRLIYIEKISELIKKVEDTEIFKLKEIYRCYINKDELEDMILAFDNEYTHFSATGDIDWTVAPVIVLLNKGDNLYKMSYNSTIYPNSFGDNFGNISIKNNFFTIELFNQVLEKYDSEKYITFKYDEQKKDIFLHRYGEIINWWESKPTNTQLTKKDFGEISFEEYDEDMIKELVYKVKNK
;
A
#
# COMPACT_ATOMS: atom_id res chain seq x y z
N MET A 1 33.87 21.28 -36.41
CA MET A 1 34.85 22.38 -36.23
C MET A 1 34.91 22.76 -34.75
N LYS A 2 36.11 22.93 -34.16
CA LYS A 2 36.53 23.83 -33.03
C LYS A 2 35.47 24.20 -31.94
N ARG A 3 35.67 24.08 -30.61
CA ARG A 3 36.83 24.17 -29.65
C ARG A 3 36.50 23.33 -28.37
N ILE A 4 37.38 22.71 -27.57
CA ILE A 4 38.56 23.17 -26.77
C ILE A 4 38.13 24.10 -25.60
N LEU A 5 37.95 23.66 -24.35
CA LEU A 5 38.89 23.24 -23.27
C LEU A 5 39.19 24.38 -22.25
N TYR A 6 39.03 24.11 -20.94
CA TYR A 6 39.75 24.57 -19.72
C TYR A 6 38.86 24.17 -18.51
N LEU A 7 39.17 23.28 -17.55
CA LEU A 7 40.40 22.90 -16.83
C LEU A 7 40.82 23.92 -15.76
N LEU A 8 40.58 23.62 -14.48
CA LEU A 8 41.54 23.89 -13.39
C LEU A 8 41.24 23.05 -12.13
N ILE A 9 42.32 22.55 -11.52
CA ILE A 9 42.39 21.75 -10.31
C ILE A 9 43.00 22.62 -9.21
N VAL A 10 42.53 22.53 -7.97
CA VAL A 10 43.35 22.88 -6.79
C VAL A 10 43.16 21.81 -5.72
N SER A 11 44.25 21.10 -5.43
CA SER A 11 44.41 20.23 -4.26
C SER A 11 45.16 20.98 -3.16
N LEU A 12 44.93 20.59 -1.89
CA LEU A 12 45.81 20.97 -0.78
C LEU A 12 45.69 19.93 0.35
N LEU A 13 46.58 18.94 0.33
CA LEU A 13 47.06 18.30 1.56
C LEU A 13 48.24 19.12 2.08
N VAL A 14 48.28 19.37 3.39
CA VAL A 14 49.54 19.65 4.09
C VAL A 14 49.55 18.83 5.37
N ALA A 15 50.43 17.84 5.43
CA ALA A 15 50.90 17.26 6.68
C ALA A 15 52.25 17.90 7.01
N ASN A 16 52.54 18.12 8.29
CA ASN A 16 53.91 18.30 8.78
C ASN A 16 54.00 17.82 10.22
N CYS A 17 54.92 16.89 10.48
CA CYS A 17 55.30 16.45 11.82
C CYS A 17 56.39 17.36 12.37
N TRP A 18 56.51 17.47 13.70
CA TRP A 18 57.79 17.64 14.41
C TRP A 18 57.62 17.15 15.87
N GLN A 19 58.69 16.57 16.44
CA GLN A 19 58.75 15.96 17.79
C GLN A 19 59.56 16.87 18.77
N PRO A 20 60.13 16.39 19.90
CA PRO A 20 59.50 16.30 21.22
C PRO A 20 60.33 16.97 22.35
N SER A 21 59.86 16.97 23.62
CA SER A 21 60.75 17.15 24.79
C SER A 21 60.30 16.46 26.09
N ASP A 22 60.84 15.27 26.31
CA ASP A 22 61.41 14.69 27.56
C ASP A 22 61.07 15.19 28.99
N LYS A 23 60.78 14.21 29.88
CA LYS A 23 61.21 14.06 31.32
C LYS A 23 60.60 15.06 32.33
N LYS A 24 60.39 14.82 33.64
CA LYS A 24 60.69 13.77 34.68
C LYS A 24 59.75 14.10 35.90
N GLU A 25 59.47 13.32 36.96
CA GLU A 25 59.82 11.95 37.43
C GLU A 25 58.81 11.43 38.50
N ASN A 26 58.78 10.11 38.72
CA ASN A 26 58.29 9.24 39.83
C ASN A 26 57.68 9.80 41.13
N ASN A 27 56.62 9.12 41.63
CA ASN A 27 56.68 8.32 42.88
C ASN A 27 55.53 7.30 42.98
N GLU A 28 55.78 6.20 43.71
CA GLU A 28 54.90 5.01 43.80
C GLU A 28 53.85 5.07 44.92
N VAL A 29 52.79 4.25 44.80
CA VAL A 29 52.34 3.20 45.77
C VAL A 29 50.81 2.98 45.73
N SER A 30 50.45 1.72 45.47
CA SER A 30 49.15 1.02 45.56
C SER A 30 47.94 1.63 46.29
N GLN A 31 46.72 1.42 45.75
CA GLN A 31 45.81 0.34 46.20
C GLN A 31 44.56 0.20 45.28
N ALA A 32 43.73 -0.82 45.53
CA ALA A 32 42.85 -1.45 44.54
C ALA A 32 41.36 -1.03 44.59
N ASN A 33 40.64 -1.38 43.51
CA ASN A 33 39.20 -1.65 43.41
C ASN A 33 38.19 -0.52 43.68
N ASN A 34 37.59 0.02 42.61
CA ASN A 34 36.18 -0.23 42.23
C ASN A 34 35.70 0.80 41.20
N ILE A 35 35.69 0.44 39.92
CA ILE A 35 34.96 1.19 38.88
C ILE A 35 33.60 0.52 38.72
N LYS A 36 32.52 1.23 39.08
CA LYS A 36 31.16 0.80 38.72
C LYS A 36 30.99 0.93 37.21
N GLU A 37 30.45 -0.11 36.59
CA GLU A 37 30.14 -0.12 35.16
C GLU A 37 29.13 0.98 34.82
N ASN A 38 29.39 1.70 33.73
CA ASN A 38 28.41 2.56 33.10
C ASN A 38 27.45 1.67 32.29
N PRO A 39 26.11 1.88 32.33
CA PRO A 39 25.19 1.07 31.54
C PRO A 39 25.55 1.16 30.06
N LYS A 40 25.66 0.01 29.38
CA LYS A 40 25.74 -0.01 27.92
C LYS A 40 24.40 0.45 27.38
N GLU A 41 24.42 1.45 26.51
CA GLU A 41 23.28 1.78 25.67
C GLU A 41 23.04 0.60 24.74
N ASP A 42 21.92 -0.09 24.98
CA ASP A 42 21.42 -1.16 24.13
C ASP A 42 20.82 -0.53 22.88
N PHE A 43 21.65 -0.34 21.86
CA PHE A 43 21.20 -0.04 20.51
C PHE A 43 20.51 -1.29 19.97
N GLY A 44 19.23 -1.45 20.35
CA GLY A 44 18.38 -2.53 19.87
C GLY A 44 18.50 -2.64 18.36
N GLU A 45 18.84 -3.84 17.89
CA GLU A 45 19.04 -4.12 16.48
C GLU A 45 17.76 -3.72 15.71
N GLU A 46 17.89 -2.78 14.76
CA GLU A 46 16.81 -2.50 13.80
C GLU A 46 16.46 -3.84 13.13
N GLU A 47 15.22 -4.31 13.33
CA GLU A 47 14.76 -5.54 12.69
C GLU A 47 14.87 -5.37 11.17
N MET A 48 15.91 -6.00 10.59
CA MET A 48 16.08 -6.11 9.16
C MET A 48 14.78 -6.69 8.57
N PRO A 49 14.16 -6.05 7.56
CA PRO A 49 12.89 -6.52 7.02
C PRO A 49 13.05 -7.95 6.53
N LYS A 50 12.17 -8.84 7.00
CA LYS A 50 12.19 -10.26 6.66
C LYS A 50 12.20 -10.42 5.13
N GLN A 51 13.28 -11.00 4.63
CA GLN A 51 13.45 -11.31 3.22
C GLN A 51 12.31 -12.25 2.78
N SER A 52 11.45 -11.81 1.86
CA SER A 52 10.28 -12.59 1.44
C SER A 52 10.75 -13.84 0.69
N ASN A 53 10.46 -15.01 1.24
CA ASN A 53 10.48 -16.25 0.48
C ASN A 53 9.20 -16.28 -0.36
N ASP A 54 9.23 -15.58 -1.49
CA ASP A 54 8.14 -15.46 -2.46
C ASP A 54 7.57 -16.85 -2.78
N THR A 55 6.40 -17.16 -2.20
CA THR A 55 5.80 -18.50 -2.26
C THR A 55 4.81 -18.58 -3.41
N ILE A 56 4.99 -19.56 -4.30
CA ILE A 56 4.09 -19.79 -5.44
C ILE A 56 2.81 -20.48 -4.96
N ILE A 57 1.66 -19.98 -5.41
CA ILE A 57 0.33 -20.53 -5.19
C ILE A 57 -0.38 -20.90 -6.49
N THR A 58 -1.42 -21.69 -6.32
CA THR A 58 -2.44 -22.00 -7.31
C THR A 58 -3.78 -21.40 -6.88
N PRO A 59 -4.79 -21.31 -7.78
CA PRO A 59 -6.15 -20.92 -7.41
C PRO A 59 -6.80 -21.83 -6.36
N LYS A 60 -6.25 -23.03 -6.09
CA LYS A 60 -6.74 -23.91 -5.02
C LYS A 60 -6.38 -23.39 -3.62
N ASP A 61 -5.29 -22.65 -3.50
CA ASP A 61 -4.78 -22.12 -2.23
C ASP A 61 -5.50 -20.84 -1.79
N VAL A 62 -6.19 -20.18 -2.73
CA VAL A 62 -7.15 -19.09 -2.46
C VAL A 62 -8.45 -19.72 -1.97
N GLN A 63 -8.91 -19.38 -0.78
CA GLN A 63 -10.24 -19.77 -0.29
C GLN A 63 -11.23 -18.66 -0.61
N VAL A 64 -12.45 -19.02 -1.01
CA VAL A 64 -13.58 -18.08 -1.08
C VAL A 64 -14.72 -18.73 -0.30
N ASN A 65 -15.22 -18.01 0.69
CA ASN A 65 -16.27 -18.50 1.58
C ASN A 65 -17.68 -18.27 0.98
N GLU A 66 -18.68 -18.88 1.61
CA GLU A 66 -20.09 -18.76 1.23
C GLU A 66 -20.67 -17.34 1.42
N ASP A 67 -20.01 -16.50 2.23
CA ASP A 67 -20.32 -15.08 2.41
C ASP A 67 -19.64 -14.16 1.37
N GLY A 68 -18.75 -14.69 0.53
CA GLY A 68 -17.97 -13.95 -0.45
C GLY A 68 -16.59 -13.48 0.04
N THR A 69 -16.22 -13.70 1.30
CA THR A 69 -14.88 -13.33 1.79
C THR A 69 -13.80 -14.20 1.11
N ILE A 70 -12.79 -13.56 0.50
CA ILE A 70 -11.64 -14.26 -0.08
C ILE A 70 -10.51 -14.29 0.94
N PHE A 71 -10.17 -15.49 1.39
CA PHE A 71 -9.03 -15.74 2.27
C PHE A 71 -7.85 -16.27 1.47
N TYR A 72 -6.78 -15.49 1.44
CA TYR A 72 -5.47 -15.93 0.95
C TYR A 72 -4.37 -15.20 1.72
N ASP A 73 -3.16 -15.73 1.66
CA ASP A 73 -1.99 -15.08 2.26
C ASP A 73 -1.35 -14.15 1.22
N HIS A 74 -1.23 -12.88 1.59
CA HIS A 74 -0.87 -11.78 0.71
C HIS A 74 0.54 -11.93 0.13
N HIS A 75 0.82 -11.18 -0.94
CA HIS A 75 2.15 -11.10 -1.57
C HIS A 75 2.72 -12.41 -2.15
N ARG A 76 1.92 -13.48 -2.23
CA ARG A 76 2.31 -14.73 -2.89
C ARG A 76 2.30 -14.62 -4.41
N LEU A 77 3.03 -15.51 -5.09
CA LEU A 77 3.17 -15.52 -6.54
C LEU A 77 2.14 -16.45 -7.21
N ILE A 78 1.53 -16.01 -8.32
CA ILE A 78 0.66 -16.84 -9.15
C ILE A 78 1.15 -16.83 -10.61
N TYR A 79 1.05 -17.97 -11.31
CA TYR A 79 1.36 -18.03 -12.74
C TYR A 79 0.27 -17.36 -13.58
N ILE A 80 0.67 -16.68 -14.67
CA ILE A 80 -0.24 -15.96 -15.58
C ILE A 80 -1.35 -16.87 -16.15
N GLU A 81 -1.01 -18.11 -16.50
CA GLU A 81 -1.91 -19.15 -16.99
C GLU A 81 -2.97 -19.60 -15.98
N LYS A 82 -2.81 -19.21 -14.70
CA LYS A 82 -3.74 -19.49 -13.60
C LYS A 82 -4.64 -18.33 -13.23
N ILE A 83 -4.44 -17.15 -13.81
CA ILE A 83 -5.29 -15.98 -13.54
C ILE A 83 -6.73 -16.22 -14.03
N SER A 84 -6.94 -16.91 -15.16
CA SER A 84 -8.29 -17.25 -15.63
C SER A 84 -9.00 -18.28 -14.74
N GLU A 85 -8.26 -19.24 -14.17
CA GLU A 85 -8.76 -20.21 -13.19
C GLU A 85 -9.08 -19.51 -11.84
N LEU A 86 -8.29 -18.51 -11.45
CA LEU A 86 -8.58 -17.64 -10.30
C LEU A 86 -9.86 -16.81 -10.51
N ILE A 87 -9.96 -16.08 -11.63
CA ILE A 87 -11.16 -15.29 -11.98
C ILE A 87 -12.39 -16.19 -11.94
N LYS A 88 -12.35 -17.33 -12.66
CA LYS A 88 -13.48 -18.27 -12.68
C LYS A 88 -13.85 -18.75 -11.28
N LYS A 89 -12.87 -19.02 -10.40
CA LYS A 89 -13.16 -19.43 -9.02
C LYS A 89 -13.86 -18.35 -8.19
N VAL A 90 -13.56 -17.08 -8.44
CA VAL A 90 -14.27 -15.95 -7.81
C VAL A 90 -15.69 -15.83 -8.39
N GLU A 91 -15.86 -15.99 -9.70
CA GLU A 91 -17.17 -15.93 -10.37
C GLU A 91 -18.07 -17.16 -10.09
N ASP A 92 -17.49 -18.34 -9.87
CA ASP A 92 -18.20 -19.58 -9.50
C ASP A 92 -18.87 -19.49 -8.10
N THR A 93 -18.66 -18.39 -7.36
CA THR A 93 -19.39 -18.07 -6.11
C THR A 93 -20.78 -17.50 -6.35
N GLU A 94 -21.06 -17.02 -7.57
CA GLU A 94 -22.25 -16.24 -7.94
C GLU A 94 -22.44 -14.90 -7.19
N ILE A 95 -21.58 -14.58 -6.21
CA ILE A 95 -21.58 -13.30 -5.45
C ILE A 95 -20.84 -12.21 -6.22
N PHE A 96 -19.72 -12.54 -6.86
CA PHE A 96 -18.93 -11.58 -7.61
C PHE A 96 -18.85 -11.90 -9.09
N LYS A 97 -18.63 -10.85 -9.86
CA LYS A 97 -18.36 -10.92 -11.29
C LYS A 97 -17.18 -10.06 -11.65
N LEU A 98 -16.35 -10.49 -12.60
CA LEU A 98 -15.29 -9.64 -13.11
C LEU A 98 -15.89 -8.44 -13.85
N LYS A 99 -15.57 -7.23 -13.39
CA LYS A 99 -16.05 -5.98 -13.99
C LYS A 99 -15.12 -5.50 -15.10
N GLU A 100 -13.83 -5.37 -14.80
CA GLU A 100 -12.81 -4.93 -15.76
C GLU A 100 -11.40 -5.41 -15.37
N ILE A 101 -10.53 -5.55 -16.39
CA ILE A 101 -9.09 -5.82 -16.22
C ILE A 101 -8.32 -4.60 -16.73
N TYR A 102 -7.67 -3.88 -15.81
CA TYR A 102 -6.79 -2.77 -16.15
C TYR A 102 -5.36 -3.29 -16.34
N ARG A 103 -4.72 -2.89 -17.44
CA ARG A 103 -3.29 -3.17 -17.74
C ARG A 103 -2.46 -1.92 -17.47
N CYS A 104 -1.33 -2.06 -16.80
CA CYS A 104 -0.58 -0.93 -16.27
C CYS A 104 0.90 -1.24 -16.02
N TYR A 105 1.64 -0.24 -15.52
CA TYR A 105 3.05 -0.31 -15.13
C TYR A 105 3.23 0.45 -13.81
N ILE A 106 2.53 0.00 -12.76
CA ILE A 106 2.40 0.76 -11.50
C ILE A 106 3.68 0.68 -10.66
N ASN A 107 4.47 -0.37 -10.81
CA ASN A 107 5.78 -0.47 -10.16
C ASN A 107 6.91 0.28 -10.89
N LYS A 108 6.63 0.80 -12.11
CA LYS A 108 7.54 1.45 -13.07
C LYS A 108 8.70 0.60 -13.59
N ASP A 109 8.59 -0.72 -13.61
CA ASP A 109 9.46 -1.54 -14.47
C ASP A 109 8.90 -1.62 -15.90
N GLU A 110 9.49 -2.47 -16.74
CA GLU A 110 9.09 -2.66 -18.14
C GLU A 110 8.09 -3.82 -18.32
N LEU A 111 7.55 -4.37 -17.22
CA LEU A 111 6.65 -5.50 -17.19
C LEU A 111 5.21 -5.02 -16.99
N GLU A 112 4.27 -5.56 -17.75
CA GLU A 112 2.87 -5.17 -17.65
C GLU A 112 2.23 -5.79 -16.40
N ASP A 113 1.85 -4.93 -15.46
CA ASP A 113 1.04 -5.22 -14.28
C ASP A 113 -0.47 -5.30 -14.65
N MET A 114 -1.27 -5.96 -13.82
CA MET A 114 -2.73 -5.99 -13.95
C MET A 114 -3.45 -5.59 -12.65
N ILE A 115 -4.62 -4.97 -12.79
CA ILE A 115 -5.59 -4.80 -11.70
C ILE A 115 -6.91 -5.41 -12.16
N LEU A 116 -7.44 -6.36 -11.40
CA LEU A 116 -8.74 -6.97 -11.60
C LEU A 116 -9.74 -6.29 -10.67
N ALA A 117 -10.75 -5.63 -11.22
CA ALA A 117 -11.87 -5.11 -10.46
C ALA A 117 -13.07 -6.04 -10.64
N PHE A 118 -13.69 -6.44 -9.54
CA PHE A 118 -14.93 -7.22 -9.55
C PHE A 118 -16.13 -6.30 -9.27
N ASP A 119 -17.34 -6.85 -9.27
CA ASP A 119 -18.55 -6.20 -8.78
C ASP A 119 -19.28 -7.20 -7.89
N ASN A 120 -20.00 -6.71 -6.88
CA ASN A 120 -20.90 -7.56 -6.11
C ASN A 120 -22.26 -7.58 -6.82
N GLU A 121 -22.74 -8.76 -7.22
CA GLU A 121 -24.06 -8.92 -7.86
C GLU A 121 -25.20 -8.75 -6.83
N TYR A 122 -24.87 -8.73 -5.53
CA TYR A 122 -25.79 -8.46 -4.44
C TYR A 122 -25.66 -7.04 -3.87
N THR A 123 -26.80 -6.52 -3.41
CA THR A 123 -26.94 -5.23 -2.74
C THR A 123 -27.71 -5.44 -1.43
N HIS A 124 -27.79 -4.42 -0.57
CA HIS A 124 -28.70 -4.42 0.59
C HIS A 124 -30.15 -4.85 0.25
N PHE A 125 -30.62 -4.66 -1.00
CA PHE A 125 -31.98 -5.02 -1.41
C PHE A 125 -32.12 -6.44 -2.00
N SER A 126 -31.01 -7.06 -2.44
CA SER A 126 -31.01 -8.37 -3.10
C SER A 126 -30.28 -9.47 -2.32
N ALA A 127 -29.43 -9.12 -1.36
CA ALA A 127 -28.74 -10.08 -0.50
C ALA A 127 -29.72 -10.85 0.39
N THR A 128 -29.42 -12.14 0.61
CA THR A 128 -30.20 -13.02 1.48
C THR A 128 -29.28 -13.96 2.25
N GLY A 129 -29.64 -14.27 3.51
CA GLY A 129 -28.80 -15.11 4.37
C GLY A 129 -27.53 -14.36 4.79
N ASP A 130 -26.40 -15.05 4.74
CA ASP A 130 -25.10 -14.56 5.21
C ASP A 130 -24.24 -13.94 4.08
N ILE A 131 -24.82 -13.68 2.90
CA ILE A 131 -24.11 -13.03 1.78
C ILE A 131 -23.69 -11.61 2.17
N ASP A 132 -22.38 -11.36 2.14
CA ASP A 132 -21.84 -10.03 2.37
C ASP A 132 -21.89 -9.19 1.08
N TRP A 133 -22.98 -8.42 0.93
CA TRP A 133 -23.15 -7.42 -0.12
C TRP A 133 -22.27 -6.17 0.06
N THR A 134 -21.49 -6.11 1.14
CA THR A 134 -20.73 -4.93 1.55
C THR A 134 -19.26 -4.97 1.15
N VAL A 135 -18.82 -6.08 0.57
CA VAL A 135 -17.45 -6.30 0.07
C VAL A 135 -17.43 -6.55 -1.44
N ALA A 136 -16.33 -6.25 -2.10
CA ALA A 136 -16.09 -6.58 -3.51
C ALA A 136 -14.57 -6.62 -3.81
N PRO A 137 -14.05 -7.69 -4.44
CA PRO A 137 -12.61 -7.83 -4.72
C PRO A 137 -12.01 -6.77 -5.67
N VAL A 138 -10.95 -6.08 -5.22
CA VAL A 138 -9.87 -5.62 -6.11
C VAL A 138 -8.64 -6.50 -5.92
N ILE A 139 -8.10 -7.04 -7.02
CA ILE A 139 -6.85 -7.81 -7.03
C ILE A 139 -5.81 -7.06 -7.85
N VAL A 140 -4.68 -6.69 -7.24
CA VAL A 140 -3.51 -6.15 -7.93
C VAL A 140 -2.50 -7.28 -8.17
N LEU A 141 -2.05 -7.41 -9.41
CA LEU A 141 -1.11 -8.41 -9.87
C LEU A 141 0.12 -7.67 -10.40
N LEU A 142 1.17 -7.61 -9.57
CA LEU A 142 2.46 -7.03 -9.96
C LEU A 142 3.29 -8.06 -10.71
N ASN A 143 3.72 -7.76 -11.93
CA ASN A 143 4.49 -8.68 -12.74
C ASN A 143 5.90 -8.89 -12.17
N LYS A 144 6.40 -10.13 -12.15
CA LYS A 144 7.70 -10.50 -11.58
C LYS A 144 8.66 -11.09 -12.61
N GLY A 145 8.25 -11.15 -13.89
CA GLY A 145 8.94 -11.93 -14.91
C GLY A 145 8.57 -13.42 -14.81
N ASP A 146 9.18 -14.26 -15.66
CA ASP A 146 9.04 -15.72 -15.65
C ASP A 146 7.59 -16.26 -15.56
N ASN A 147 6.65 -15.52 -16.18
CA ASN A 147 5.20 -15.76 -16.16
C ASN A 147 4.55 -15.71 -14.76
N LEU A 148 5.18 -15.08 -13.77
CA LEU A 148 4.72 -14.96 -12.39
C LEU A 148 4.25 -13.53 -12.05
N TYR A 149 3.23 -13.44 -11.21
CA TYR A 149 2.70 -12.19 -10.66
C TYR A 149 2.63 -12.26 -9.13
N LYS A 150 3.13 -11.25 -8.41
CA LYS A 150 2.91 -11.04 -6.97
C LYS A 150 1.49 -10.53 -6.78
N MET A 151 0.68 -11.25 -6.00
CA MET A 151 -0.75 -10.97 -5.82
C MET A 151 -1.05 -10.24 -4.51
N SER A 152 -1.68 -9.08 -4.65
CA SER A 152 -2.21 -8.23 -3.59
C SER A 152 -3.73 -8.12 -3.77
N TYR A 153 -4.52 -8.13 -2.70
CA TYR A 153 -5.99 -8.05 -2.77
C TYR A 153 -6.53 -7.30 -1.56
N ASN A 154 -7.64 -6.62 -1.78
CA ASN A 154 -8.49 -6.03 -0.77
C ASN A 154 -9.95 -6.09 -1.25
N SER A 155 -10.89 -6.31 -0.33
CA SER A 155 -12.33 -6.34 -0.61
C SER A 155 -13.18 -5.36 0.20
N THR A 156 -12.57 -4.58 1.09
CA THR A 156 -13.24 -3.58 1.94
C THR A 156 -13.24 -2.19 1.30
N ILE A 157 -12.46 -1.97 0.22
CA ILE A 157 -12.43 -0.71 -0.55
C ILE A 157 -13.83 -0.30 -1.04
N TYR A 158 -14.69 -1.27 -1.35
CA TYR A 158 -16.08 -1.09 -1.78
C TYR A 158 -16.83 -2.42 -1.59
N PRO A 159 -18.17 -2.43 -1.45
CA PRO A 159 -19.07 -1.29 -1.25
C PRO A 159 -19.74 -1.29 0.16
N ASN A 160 -18.99 -1.11 1.25
CA ASN A 160 -19.61 -1.15 2.58
C ASN A 160 -20.40 0.12 2.93
N SER A 161 -21.72 -0.05 2.95
CA SER A 161 -22.82 0.85 3.31
C SER A 161 -23.24 1.88 2.25
N PHE A 162 -24.57 1.93 2.03
CA PHE A 162 -25.32 2.91 1.22
C PHE A 162 -25.18 2.91 -0.31
N GLY A 163 -24.45 1.96 -0.92
CA GLY A 163 -24.51 1.76 -2.38
C GLY A 163 -23.51 2.57 -3.20
N ASP A 164 -22.26 2.63 -2.72
CA ASP A 164 -21.11 3.02 -3.55
C ASP A 164 -20.94 2.01 -4.70
N ASN A 165 -21.28 2.42 -5.92
CA ASN A 165 -21.11 1.61 -7.12
C ASN A 165 -19.70 1.79 -7.66
N PHE A 166 -19.12 0.73 -8.21
CA PHE A 166 -17.87 0.83 -8.94
C PHE A 166 -18.03 1.72 -10.18
N GLY A 167 -17.24 2.80 -10.25
CA GLY A 167 -17.15 3.68 -11.41
C GLY A 167 -16.05 3.25 -12.38
N ASN A 168 -14.79 3.32 -11.93
CA ASN A 168 -13.60 3.09 -12.75
C ASN A 168 -12.33 2.90 -11.89
N ILE A 169 -11.24 2.41 -12.48
CA ILE A 169 -9.88 2.57 -11.93
C ILE A 169 -9.05 3.50 -12.84
N SER A 170 -8.79 4.71 -12.37
CA SER A 170 -7.91 5.68 -13.04
C SER A 170 -6.44 5.43 -12.70
N ILE A 171 -5.61 5.12 -13.69
CA ILE A 171 -4.19 4.80 -13.53
C ILE A 171 -3.31 5.92 -14.10
N LYS A 172 -2.31 6.37 -13.33
CA LYS A 172 -1.36 7.41 -13.74
C LYS A 172 -0.03 7.27 -13.03
N ASN A 173 1.04 7.01 -13.79
CA ASN A 173 2.37 6.70 -13.25
C ASN A 173 2.28 5.53 -12.25
N ASN A 174 2.94 5.60 -11.09
CA ASN A 174 2.84 4.62 -10.02
C ASN A 174 1.65 4.83 -9.06
N PHE A 175 0.54 5.37 -9.56
CA PHE A 175 -0.69 5.58 -8.81
C PHE A 175 -1.86 4.93 -9.55
N PHE A 176 -2.77 4.32 -8.80
CA PHE A 176 -4.11 3.99 -9.26
C PHE A 176 -5.13 4.57 -8.28
N THR A 177 -6.27 5.00 -8.79
CA THR A 177 -7.38 5.53 -7.99
C THR A 177 -8.62 4.74 -8.31
N ILE A 178 -9.22 4.15 -7.28
CA ILE A 178 -10.53 3.52 -7.39
C ILE A 178 -11.57 4.62 -7.21
N GLU A 179 -12.43 4.76 -8.22
CA GLU A 179 -13.46 5.79 -8.32
C GLU A 179 -14.81 5.15 -8.08
N LEU A 180 -15.50 5.58 -7.02
CA LEU A 180 -16.81 5.06 -6.62
C LEU A 180 -17.86 6.17 -6.71
N PHE A 181 -19.08 5.80 -7.09
CA PHE A 181 -20.21 6.73 -7.18
C PHE A 181 -21.46 6.18 -6.49
N ASN A 182 -22.11 7.04 -5.72
CA ASN A 182 -23.39 6.75 -5.08
C ASN A 182 -24.39 7.88 -5.35
N GLN A 183 -25.67 7.51 -5.48
CA GLN A 183 -26.79 8.44 -5.54
C GLN A 183 -27.86 8.00 -4.55
N VAL A 184 -28.09 8.84 -3.54
CA VAL A 184 -29.22 8.68 -2.62
C VAL A 184 -30.32 9.63 -3.07
N LEU A 185 -31.33 9.04 -3.72
CA LEU A 185 -32.51 9.76 -4.25
C LEU A 185 -33.08 10.73 -3.22
N GLU A 186 -33.40 11.93 -3.71
CA GLU A 186 -33.96 13.06 -2.93
C GLU A 186 -33.02 13.62 -1.84
N LYS A 187 -31.72 13.25 -1.83
CA LYS A 187 -30.77 13.72 -0.81
C LYS A 187 -29.44 14.22 -1.38
N TYR A 188 -28.67 13.36 -2.04
CA TYR A 188 -27.32 13.68 -2.49
C TYR A 188 -26.79 12.71 -3.55
N ASP A 189 -25.81 13.19 -4.31
CA ASP A 189 -24.86 12.36 -5.05
C ASP A 189 -23.50 12.40 -4.32
N SER A 190 -22.73 11.32 -4.35
CA SER A 190 -21.37 11.32 -3.80
C SER A 190 -20.37 10.55 -4.66
N GLU A 191 -19.14 11.07 -4.70
CA GLU A 191 -17.99 10.53 -5.43
C GLU A 191 -16.87 10.26 -4.43
N LYS A 192 -16.32 9.04 -4.42
CA LYS A 192 -15.14 8.68 -3.63
C LYS A 192 -13.95 8.37 -4.53
N TYR A 193 -12.77 8.80 -4.09
CA TYR A 193 -11.50 8.71 -4.80
C TYR A 193 -10.44 8.11 -3.87
N ILE A 194 -10.24 6.81 -3.97
CA ILE A 194 -9.34 6.05 -3.10
C ILE A 194 -8.04 5.82 -3.88
N THR A 195 -7.06 6.70 -3.71
CA THR A 195 -5.80 6.69 -4.44
C THR A 195 -4.73 5.90 -3.69
N PHE A 196 -4.25 4.83 -4.30
CA PHE A 196 -3.09 4.05 -3.87
C PHE A 196 -1.84 4.40 -4.69
N LYS A 197 -0.67 4.09 -4.13
CA LYS A 197 0.64 4.32 -4.77
C LYS A 197 1.58 3.16 -4.48
N TYR A 198 2.31 2.71 -5.50
CA TYR A 198 3.45 1.81 -5.30
C TYR A 198 4.66 2.56 -4.72
N ASP A 199 5.23 2.01 -3.66
CA ASP A 199 6.45 2.46 -3.01
C ASP A 199 7.66 1.61 -3.44
N GLU A 200 8.60 2.26 -4.12
CA GLU A 200 9.78 1.61 -4.71
C GLU A 200 10.80 1.14 -3.66
N GLN A 201 10.76 1.65 -2.42
CA GLN A 201 11.67 1.24 -1.34
C GLN A 201 11.10 0.01 -0.62
N LYS A 202 9.81 0.05 -0.28
CA LYS A 202 9.11 -1.04 0.42
C LYS A 202 8.69 -2.19 -0.50
N LYS A 203 8.70 -1.97 -1.82
CA LYS A 203 8.26 -2.93 -2.86
C LYS A 203 6.79 -3.34 -2.71
N ASP A 204 5.98 -2.35 -2.33
CA ASP A 204 4.60 -2.59 -1.91
C ASP A 204 3.67 -1.39 -2.15
N ILE A 205 2.37 -1.57 -1.96
CA ILE A 205 1.33 -0.59 -2.32
C ILE A 205 0.73 0.01 -1.04
N PHE A 206 0.61 1.34 -0.99
CA PHE A 206 0.08 2.06 0.18
C PHE A 206 -0.99 3.07 -0.22
N LEU A 207 -1.92 3.33 0.70
CA LEU A 207 -2.88 4.42 0.56
C LEU A 207 -2.12 5.76 0.49
N HIS A 208 -2.36 6.51 -0.58
CA HIS A 208 -1.74 7.81 -0.81
C HIS A 208 -2.67 8.97 -0.42
N ARG A 209 -3.95 8.84 -0.78
CA ARG A 209 -4.98 9.85 -0.53
C ARG A 209 -6.37 9.21 -0.56
N TYR A 210 -7.24 9.66 0.32
CA TYR A 210 -8.68 9.46 0.23
C TYR A 210 -9.36 10.80 -0.06
N GLY A 211 -10.29 10.82 -1.00
CA GLY A 211 -11.14 11.98 -1.29
C GLY A 211 -12.60 11.58 -1.34
N GLU A 212 -13.48 12.39 -0.76
CA GLU A 212 -14.94 12.20 -0.80
C GLU A 212 -15.60 13.54 -1.10
N ILE A 213 -16.41 13.59 -2.15
CA ILE A 213 -17.25 14.74 -2.49
C ILE A 213 -18.70 14.30 -2.31
N ILE A 214 -19.48 15.03 -1.51
CA ILE A 214 -20.93 14.81 -1.36
C ILE A 214 -21.65 16.07 -1.80
N ASN A 215 -22.40 15.96 -2.90
CA ASN A 215 -23.22 17.00 -3.49
C ASN A 215 -24.64 16.91 -2.93
N TRP A 216 -24.85 17.50 -1.76
CA TRP A 216 -26.17 17.63 -1.13
C TRP A 216 -27.09 18.51 -1.97
N TRP A 217 -28.27 18.00 -2.36
CA TRP A 217 -29.17 18.73 -3.26
C TRP A 217 -29.80 19.97 -2.62
N GLU A 218 -30.04 19.94 -1.31
CA GLU A 218 -30.62 21.05 -0.53
C GLU A 218 -29.61 21.85 0.30
N SER A 219 -28.31 21.53 0.24
CA SER A 219 -27.30 22.22 1.06
C SER A 219 -25.96 22.39 0.35
N LYS A 220 -24.93 22.87 1.06
CA LYS A 220 -23.61 23.07 0.44
C LYS A 220 -22.90 21.72 0.27
N PRO A 221 -22.20 21.50 -0.86
CA PRO A 221 -21.42 20.28 -1.03
C PRO A 221 -20.30 20.20 0.01
N THR A 222 -20.03 18.98 0.49
CA THR A 222 -18.88 18.70 1.35
C THR A 222 -17.76 18.08 0.53
N ASN A 223 -16.53 18.54 0.72
CA ASN A 223 -15.35 17.94 0.10
C ASN A 223 -14.36 17.57 1.21
N THR A 224 -14.21 16.27 1.45
CA THR A 224 -13.27 15.68 2.39
C THR A 224 -12.01 15.26 1.62
N GLN A 225 -10.83 15.59 2.14
CA GLN A 225 -9.55 15.10 1.60
C GLN A 225 -8.68 14.66 2.77
N LEU A 226 -8.23 13.40 2.77
CA LEU A 226 -7.30 12.85 3.76
C LEU A 226 -6.03 12.38 3.05
N THR A 227 -4.90 12.53 3.74
CA THR A 227 -3.55 12.21 3.24
C THR A 227 -2.79 11.37 4.26
N LYS A 228 -1.58 10.93 3.90
CA LYS A 228 -0.64 10.23 4.81
C LYS A 228 -0.43 10.94 6.17
N LYS A 229 -0.67 12.25 6.27
CA LYS A 229 -0.60 13.01 7.53
C LYS A 229 -1.77 12.75 8.48
N ASP A 230 -2.90 12.35 7.93
CA ASP A 230 -4.19 12.23 8.62
C ASP A 230 -4.46 10.78 9.04
N PHE A 231 -4.06 9.82 8.19
CA PHE A 231 -4.26 8.39 8.38
C PHE A 231 -2.98 7.57 8.67
N GLY A 232 -1.80 8.21 8.68
CA GLY A 232 -0.53 7.49 8.85
C GLY A 232 -0.15 6.68 7.63
N GLU A 233 0.34 5.46 7.81
CA GLU A 233 0.65 4.52 6.71
C GLU A 233 -0.29 3.32 6.79
N ILE A 234 -0.92 3.00 5.67
CA ILE A 234 -1.89 1.91 5.50
C ILE A 234 -1.52 1.23 4.18
N SER A 235 -1.30 -0.08 4.18
CA SER A 235 -1.05 -0.85 2.94
C SER A 235 -2.32 -0.96 2.09
N PHE A 236 -2.22 -1.52 0.90
CA PHE A 236 -3.41 -1.82 0.09
C PHE A 236 -4.27 -2.90 0.75
N GLU A 237 -3.62 -3.91 1.33
CA GLU A 237 -4.22 -5.03 2.04
C GLU A 237 -4.91 -4.60 3.33
N GLU A 238 -4.31 -3.66 4.09
CA GLU A 238 -4.82 -3.14 5.37
C GLU A 238 -5.82 -1.99 5.22
N TYR A 239 -6.13 -1.54 3.99
CA TYR A 239 -7.18 -0.56 3.79
C TYR A 239 -8.51 -1.09 4.34
N ASP A 240 -9.24 -0.24 5.05
CA ASP A 240 -10.59 -0.53 5.51
C ASP A 240 -11.41 0.76 5.46
N GLU A 241 -12.59 0.68 4.86
CA GLU A 241 -13.45 1.84 4.64
C GLU A 241 -14.05 2.38 5.95
N ASP A 242 -14.33 1.53 6.94
CA ASP A 242 -14.88 1.97 8.23
C ASP A 242 -13.82 2.68 9.10
N MET A 243 -12.57 2.22 9.06
CA MET A 243 -11.41 2.95 9.61
C MET A 243 -11.32 4.37 8.99
N ILE A 244 -11.50 4.50 7.67
CA ILE A 244 -11.45 5.80 7.01
C ILE A 244 -12.66 6.67 7.40
N LYS A 245 -13.88 6.12 7.46
CA LYS A 245 -15.08 6.84 7.95
C LYS A 245 -14.87 7.40 9.37
N GLU A 246 -14.24 6.64 10.27
CA GLU A 246 -13.89 7.14 11.61
C GLU A 246 -12.95 8.34 11.56
N LEU A 247 -11.92 8.32 10.70
CA LEU A 247 -10.98 9.44 10.53
C LEU A 247 -11.68 10.67 9.94
N VAL A 248 -12.54 10.47 8.94
CA VAL A 248 -13.41 11.53 8.38
C VAL A 248 -14.26 12.17 9.47
N TYR A 249 -14.90 11.39 10.34
CA TYR A 249 -15.69 11.90 11.47
C TYR A 249 -14.81 12.67 12.48
N LYS A 250 -13.63 12.15 12.82
CA LYS A 250 -12.67 12.80 13.75
C LYS A 250 -12.07 14.09 13.19
N VAL A 251 -12.03 14.28 11.86
CA VAL A 251 -11.58 15.51 11.20
C VAL A 251 -12.71 16.53 11.06
N LYS A 252 -13.94 16.10 10.73
CA LYS A 252 -15.11 16.99 10.58
C LYS A 252 -15.61 17.61 11.92
N ASN A 253 -15.22 17.06 13.07
CA ASN A 253 -15.67 17.49 14.41
C ASN A 253 -14.55 18.10 15.29
N LYS A 254 -13.49 18.65 14.69
CA LYS A 254 -12.42 19.42 15.37
C LYS A 254 -12.56 20.92 15.09
#